data_AF-A0A0M0JN33-F1
#
_entry.id   AF-A0A0M0JN33-F1
#
_cell.length_a   1.000
_cell.length_b   1.000
_cell.length_c   1.000
_cell.angle_alpha   90.00
_cell.angle_beta   90.00
_cell.angle_gamma   90.00
#
_symmetry.space_group_name_H-M   'P 1'
#
loop_
_entity.id
_entity.type
_entity.pdbx_description
1 polymer ?
#
loop_
_entity_poly.entity_id
_entity_poly.type
_entity_poly.pdbx_seq_one_letter_code
_entity_poly.pdbx_strand_id
1 'polypeptide(L)'
;MIALAPLLLGATFSTPSYSRPPDDGEPQYIRPATADGLRTYMIGAWKLQKAMVYKSGGVSGRFTGSCVFEPLSDAVLRYEEQGEFTRQGSDESVATRNALLYDFSSPTGKVSVFFDAGSDRSSAEAIVAQARFLHSIEPSSLVLADVTVDDADADAKYEGYFEIERPNSFMLTWSMAGTRQEGQILSLFTRQSDKVEGVDLRSWEELIQAEVRDGRLKIYPSE
;
A
#
# COMPACT_ATOMS: atom_id res chain seq x y z
N MET A 1 -27.73 3.37 -35.97
CA MET A 1 -26.57 4.13 -35.45
C MET A 1 -27.05 4.88 -34.22
N ILE A 2 -26.77 4.35 -33.03
CA ILE A 2 -27.12 5.01 -31.77
C ILE A 2 -25.82 5.53 -31.18
N ALA A 3 -25.69 6.84 -31.12
CA ALA A 3 -24.60 7.53 -30.45
C ALA A 3 -24.84 7.48 -28.94
N LEU A 4 -23.86 6.99 -28.18
CA LEU A 4 -23.82 7.07 -26.73
C LEU A 4 -22.78 8.12 -26.34
N ALA A 5 -23.24 9.14 -25.61
CA ALA A 5 -22.42 10.21 -25.06
C ALA A 5 -21.52 9.68 -23.93
N PRO A 6 -20.31 10.23 -23.73
CA PRO A 6 -19.47 9.89 -22.59
C PRO A 6 -19.97 10.62 -21.33
N LEU A 7 -20.51 9.85 -20.38
CA LEU A 7 -20.72 10.30 -19.00
C LEU A 7 -19.37 10.31 -18.28
N LEU A 8 -18.69 11.46 -18.26
CA LEU A 8 -17.56 11.72 -17.37
C LEU A 8 -18.09 11.96 -15.95
N LEU A 9 -18.26 10.90 -15.18
CA LEU A 9 -18.44 10.98 -13.74
C LEU A 9 -17.05 11.08 -13.09
N GLY A 10 -16.65 12.31 -12.75
CA GLY A 10 -15.53 12.54 -11.83
C GLY A 10 -15.88 11.93 -10.48
N ALA A 11 -15.23 10.82 -10.12
CA ALA A 11 -15.35 10.26 -8.79
C ALA A 11 -14.65 11.21 -7.80
N THR A 12 -15.43 11.98 -7.05
CA THR A 12 -14.92 12.68 -5.88
C THR A 12 -14.74 11.66 -4.76
N PHE A 13 -13.50 11.52 -4.30
CA PHE A 13 -13.19 10.78 -3.08
C PHE A 13 -13.58 11.66 -1.90
N SER A 14 -14.50 11.15 -1.08
CA SER A 14 -14.69 11.67 0.27
C SER A 14 -13.91 10.71 1.16
N THR A 15 -12.74 11.15 1.64
CA THR A 15 -12.06 10.46 2.73
C THR A 15 -13.05 10.36 3.88
N PRO A 16 -13.35 9.17 4.41
CA PRO A 16 -14.19 9.06 5.57
C PRO A 16 -13.54 9.86 6.70
N SER A 17 -14.14 10.99 7.07
CA SER A 17 -13.69 11.79 8.19
C SER A 17 -13.99 11.01 9.46
N TYR A 18 -13.01 10.26 9.95
CA TYR A 18 -13.12 9.61 11.25
C TYR A 18 -13.03 10.70 12.32
N SER A 19 -14.18 11.09 12.87
CA SER A 19 -14.25 11.99 14.02
C SER A 19 -13.69 11.25 15.22
N ARG A 20 -12.40 11.49 15.54
CA ARG A 20 -11.74 10.92 16.71
C ARG A 20 -12.54 11.31 17.98
N PRO A 21 -12.92 10.37 18.85
CA PRO A 21 -13.49 10.69 20.15
C PRO A 21 -12.48 11.47 21.01
N PRO A 22 -12.94 12.31 21.95
CA PRO A 22 -12.07 13.20 22.71
C PRO A 22 -11.11 12.44 23.66
N ASP A 23 -9.86 12.92 23.60
CA ASP A 23 -8.60 12.56 24.26
C ASP A 23 -8.68 12.03 25.72
N ASP A 24 -8.14 10.84 25.93
CA ASP A 24 -7.92 10.13 27.20
C ASP A 24 -6.45 10.21 27.70
N GLY A 25 -5.66 11.17 27.20
CA GLY A 25 -4.29 11.40 27.66
C GLY A 25 -3.23 10.48 27.04
N GLU A 26 -3.59 9.80 25.95
CA GLU A 26 -2.63 9.03 25.14
C GLU A 26 -1.56 9.97 24.55
N PRO A 27 -0.27 9.61 24.58
CA PRO A 27 0.79 10.39 23.99
C PRO A 27 0.46 10.72 22.53
N GLN A 28 0.48 12.01 22.21
CA GLN A 28 0.12 12.51 20.88
C GLN A 28 1.07 11.92 19.84
N TYR A 29 0.56 10.97 19.06
CA TYR A 29 1.28 10.42 17.92
C TYR A 29 1.54 11.53 16.89
N ILE A 30 2.81 11.74 16.57
CA ILE A 30 3.22 12.67 15.50
C ILE A 30 3.39 11.86 14.22
N ARG A 31 2.50 12.09 13.26
CA ARG A 31 2.59 11.52 11.92
C ARG A 31 3.92 11.95 11.26
N PRO A 32 4.70 11.02 10.69
CA PRO A 32 5.91 11.38 9.97
C PRO A 32 5.56 12.20 8.72
N ALA A 33 6.16 13.37 8.60
CA ALA A 33 5.95 14.31 7.49
C ALA A 33 7.23 14.56 6.66
N THR A 34 8.31 13.85 6.98
CA THR A 34 9.60 13.93 6.29
C THR A 34 10.05 12.53 5.84
N ALA A 35 10.94 12.47 4.86
CA ALA A 35 11.52 11.20 4.40
C ALA A 35 12.17 10.42 5.56
N ASP A 36 13.00 11.09 6.38
CA ASP A 36 13.67 10.47 7.53
C ASP A 36 12.68 9.96 8.59
N GLY A 37 11.64 10.75 8.88
CA GLY A 37 10.58 10.35 9.80
C GLY A 37 9.83 9.13 9.29
N LEU A 38 9.49 9.10 7.99
CA LEU A 38 8.81 7.98 7.37
C LEU A 38 9.69 6.73 7.34
N ARG A 39 10.99 6.88 7.01
CA ARG A 39 11.97 5.79 7.05
C ARG A 39 12.02 5.15 8.44
N THR A 40 12.20 5.98 9.47
CA THR A 40 12.27 5.54 10.87
C THR A 40 10.99 4.81 11.29
N TYR A 41 9.83 5.34 10.88
CA TYR A 41 8.54 4.74 11.14
C TYR A 41 8.39 3.34 10.50
N MET A 42 8.81 3.18 9.25
CA MET A 42 8.60 1.95 8.47
C MET A 42 9.51 0.78 8.89
N ILE A 43 10.72 1.05 9.40
CA ILE A 43 11.68 0.01 9.78
C ILE A 43 11.04 -1.01 10.74
N GLY A 44 11.30 -2.30 10.48
CA GLY A 44 10.88 -3.42 11.34
C GLY A 44 9.89 -4.36 10.68
N ALA A 45 9.34 -5.28 11.49
CA ALA A 45 8.43 -6.32 11.05
C ALA A 45 6.96 -5.92 11.18
N TRP A 46 6.15 -6.36 10.21
CA TRP A 46 4.74 -6.04 10.10
C TRP A 46 3.92 -7.26 9.69
N LYS A 47 2.71 -7.38 10.23
CA LYS A 47 1.64 -8.19 9.66
C LYS A 47 1.08 -7.43 8.48
N LEU A 48 0.78 -8.15 7.42
CA LEU A 48 0.30 -7.60 6.17
C LEU A 48 -0.96 -8.33 5.75
N GLN A 49 -2.02 -7.56 5.53
CA GLN A 49 -3.25 -8.03 4.92
C GLN A 49 -3.52 -7.19 3.68
N LYS A 50 -3.94 -7.81 2.58
CA LYS A 50 -4.36 -7.10 1.38
C LYS A 50 -5.71 -7.59 0.88
N ALA A 51 -6.50 -6.66 0.35
CA ALA A 51 -7.66 -6.95 -0.46
C ALA A 51 -7.43 -6.39 -1.86
N MET A 52 -7.66 -7.21 -2.87
CA MET A 52 -7.49 -6.86 -4.28
C MET A 52 -8.80 -7.08 -5.01
N VAL A 53 -9.25 -6.05 -5.72
CA VAL A 53 -10.48 -6.10 -6.51
C VAL A 53 -10.16 -5.57 -7.89
N TYR A 54 -10.26 -6.43 -8.90
CA TYR A 54 -10.09 -6.05 -10.29
C TYR A 54 -11.40 -6.22 -11.05
N LYS A 55 -11.69 -5.24 -11.90
CA LYS A 55 -12.72 -5.35 -12.94
C LYS A 55 -12.12 -5.92 -14.22
N SER A 56 -10.86 -5.60 -14.52
CA SER A 56 -10.11 -6.10 -15.68
C SER A 56 -8.61 -6.19 -15.38
N GLY A 57 -7.90 -7.05 -16.12
CA GLY A 57 -6.43 -7.09 -16.14
C GLY A 57 -5.71 -7.64 -14.91
N GLY A 58 -6.43 -7.99 -13.83
CA GLY A 58 -5.84 -8.49 -12.59
C GLY A 58 -6.63 -9.63 -11.96
N VAL A 59 -6.11 -10.12 -10.83
CA VAL A 59 -6.72 -11.23 -10.07
C VAL A 59 -7.25 -10.69 -8.75
N SER A 60 -8.57 -10.69 -8.59
CA SER A 60 -9.21 -10.34 -7.33
C SER A 60 -8.97 -11.43 -6.29
N GLY A 61 -8.82 -11.03 -5.03
CA GLY A 61 -8.56 -11.95 -3.93
C GLY A 61 -8.06 -11.26 -2.68
N ARG A 62 -7.53 -12.05 -1.76
CA ARG A 62 -6.98 -11.58 -0.48
C ARG A 62 -5.59 -12.14 -0.29
N PHE A 63 -4.73 -11.35 0.33
CA PHE A 63 -3.41 -11.78 0.77
C PHE A 63 -3.31 -11.64 2.28
N THR A 64 -2.75 -12.64 2.96
CA THR A 64 -2.40 -12.56 4.38
C THR A 64 -0.96 -13.03 4.54
N GLY A 65 -0.17 -12.25 5.27
CA GLY A 65 1.23 -12.56 5.46
C GLY A 65 1.95 -11.60 6.40
N SER A 66 3.24 -11.47 6.16
CA SER A 66 4.13 -10.58 6.89
C SER A 66 5.08 -9.89 5.93
N CYS A 67 5.59 -8.75 6.35
CA CYS A 67 6.68 -8.10 5.66
C CYS A 67 7.67 -7.48 6.64
N VAL A 68 8.88 -7.24 6.17
CA VAL A 68 9.92 -6.56 6.92
C VAL A 68 10.49 -5.43 6.08
N PHE A 69 10.69 -4.27 6.71
CA PHE A 69 11.49 -3.18 6.15
C PHE A 69 12.86 -3.15 6.85
N GLU A 70 13.89 -3.55 6.12
CA GLU A 70 15.27 -3.67 6.61
C GLU A 70 16.17 -2.60 5.99
N PRO A 71 17.00 -1.90 6.78
CA PRO A 71 18.00 -1.00 6.22
C PRO A 71 19.04 -1.74 5.37
N LEU A 72 19.21 -1.32 4.12
CA LEU A 72 20.39 -1.67 3.31
C LEU A 72 21.49 -0.62 3.42
N SER A 73 21.11 0.63 3.67
CA SER A 73 22.00 1.75 3.95
C SER A 73 21.26 2.81 4.79
N ASP A 74 21.90 3.94 5.04
CA ASP A 74 21.27 5.08 5.74
C ASP A 74 20.11 5.70 4.95
N ALA A 75 20.10 5.53 3.62
CA ALA A 75 19.08 6.10 2.75
C ALA A 75 18.18 5.06 2.06
N VAL A 76 18.49 3.76 2.13
CA VAL A 76 17.73 2.72 1.43
C VAL A 76 17.18 1.69 2.41
N LEU A 77 15.88 1.42 2.31
CA LEU A 77 15.24 0.25 2.92
C LEU A 77 14.94 -0.80 1.86
N ARG A 78 15.18 -2.06 2.20
CA ARG A 78 14.61 -3.21 1.51
C ARG A 78 13.29 -3.58 2.16
N TYR A 79 12.29 -3.79 1.34
CA TYR A 79 11.02 -4.38 1.72
C TYR A 79 10.98 -5.82 1.21
N GLU A 80 10.66 -6.76 2.08
CA GLU A 80 10.33 -8.12 1.68
C GLU A 80 9.00 -8.52 2.30
N GLU A 81 8.07 -8.99 1.47
CA GLU A 81 6.82 -9.60 1.91
C GLU A 81 6.77 -11.08 1.56
N GLN A 82 6.11 -11.85 2.41
CA GLN A 82 5.79 -13.25 2.19
C GLN A 82 4.44 -13.59 2.81
N GLY A 83 3.72 -14.52 2.22
CA GLY A 83 2.43 -14.95 2.73
C GLY A 83 1.67 -15.80 1.74
N GLU A 84 0.36 -15.79 1.86
CA GLU A 84 -0.55 -16.59 1.05
C GLU A 84 -1.58 -15.69 0.38
N PHE A 85 -1.82 -15.95 -0.90
CA PHE A 85 -2.87 -15.30 -1.67
C PHE A 85 -3.99 -16.30 -1.98
N THR A 86 -5.21 -15.93 -1.60
CA THR A 86 -6.44 -16.68 -1.94
C THR A 86 -7.19 -15.90 -3.01
N ARG A 87 -7.36 -16.51 -4.17
CA ARG A 87 -8.13 -15.91 -5.27
C ARG A 87 -9.61 -15.86 -4.91
N GLN A 88 -10.30 -14.78 -5.29
CA GLN A 88 -11.74 -14.68 -5.11
C GLN A 88 -12.46 -15.83 -5.85
N GLY A 89 -13.36 -16.52 -5.15
CA GLY A 89 -14.10 -17.68 -5.69
C GLY A 89 -13.31 -18.98 -5.68
N SER A 90 -12.17 -19.03 -4.99
CA SER A 90 -11.36 -20.24 -4.78
C SER A 90 -11.11 -20.44 -3.30
N ASP A 91 -11.05 -21.70 -2.87
CA ASP A 91 -10.63 -22.10 -1.52
C ASP A 91 -9.13 -22.40 -1.46
N GLU A 92 -8.43 -22.36 -2.59
CA GLU A 92 -6.99 -22.63 -2.66
C GLU A 92 -6.19 -21.34 -2.46
N SER A 93 -5.17 -21.46 -1.60
CA SER A 93 -4.20 -20.41 -1.36
C SER A 93 -2.86 -20.75 -2.02
N VAL A 94 -2.19 -19.73 -2.57
CA VAL A 94 -0.87 -19.85 -3.18
C VAL A 94 0.13 -19.06 -2.36
N ALA A 95 1.26 -19.68 -2.01
CA ALA A 95 2.35 -18.99 -1.36
C ALA A 95 2.97 -17.95 -2.31
N THR A 96 3.15 -16.72 -1.83
CA THR A 96 3.72 -15.62 -2.61
C THR A 96 4.81 -14.90 -1.83
N ARG A 97 5.76 -14.33 -2.57
CA ARG A 97 6.83 -13.47 -2.07
C ARG A 97 7.02 -12.31 -3.03
N ASN A 98 7.27 -11.12 -2.50
CA ASN A 98 7.62 -9.96 -3.30
C ASN A 98 8.66 -9.12 -2.55
N ALA A 99 9.49 -8.39 -3.29
CA ALA A 99 10.51 -7.53 -2.73
C ALA A 99 10.55 -6.18 -3.45
N LEU A 100 10.76 -5.11 -2.69
CA LEU A 100 10.83 -3.74 -3.19
C LEU A 100 12.02 -3.02 -2.52
N LEU A 101 12.44 -1.91 -3.13
CA LEU A 101 13.41 -0.98 -2.55
C LEU A 101 12.76 0.37 -2.35
N TYR A 102 13.02 0.99 -1.20
CA TYR A 102 12.58 2.33 -0.86
C TYR A 102 13.83 3.20 -0.69
N ASP A 103 14.03 4.14 -1.61
CA ASP A 103 15.12 5.10 -1.60
C ASP A 103 14.64 6.47 -1.06
N PHE A 104 15.25 6.88 0.04
CA PHE A 104 14.97 8.11 0.77
C PHE A 104 15.99 9.22 0.45
N SER A 105 16.91 8.99 -0.51
CA SER A 105 17.99 9.92 -0.85
C SER A 105 17.58 11.12 -1.71
N SER A 106 16.31 11.18 -2.16
CA SER A 106 15.87 12.22 -3.08
C SER A 106 16.03 13.62 -2.50
N PRO A 107 16.64 14.56 -3.22
CA PRO A 107 16.77 15.95 -2.77
C PRO A 107 15.42 16.68 -2.68
N THR A 108 14.36 16.14 -3.29
CA THR A 108 13.01 16.71 -3.21
C THR A 108 12.25 16.30 -1.95
N GLY A 109 12.79 15.40 -1.14
CA GLY A 109 12.11 14.84 0.04
C GLY A 109 11.09 13.74 -0.28
N LYS A 110 10.88 13.40 -1.56
CA LYS A 110 10.10 12.23 -2.00
C LYS A 110 10.85 10.93 -1.72
N VAL A 111 10.12 9.85 -1.49
CA VAL A 111 10.67 8.50 -1.39
C VAL A 111 10.41 7.75 -2.68
N SER A 112 11.44 7.28 -3.36
CA SER A 112 11.31 6.52 -4.60
C SER A 112 11.21 5.03 -4.30
N VAL A 113 10.26 4.35 -4.92
CA VAL A 113 10.02 2.91 -4.74
C VAL A 113 10.33 2.16 -6.02
N PHE A 114 11.06 1.07 -5.91
CA PHE A 114 11.54 0.27 -7.03
C PHE A 114 11.21 -1.21 -6.83
N PHE A 115 11.09 -1.95 -7.93
CA PHE A 115 11.09 -3.41 -7.89
C PHE A 115 12.48 -3.92 -7.53
N ASP A 116 12.54 -4.81 -6.53
CA ASP A 116 13.77 -5.55 -6.24
C ASP A 116 13.79 -6.84 -7.06
N ALA A 117 14.60 -6.88 -8.12
CA ALA A 117 14.78 -8.07 -8.95
C ALA A 117 15.65 -9.14 -8.29
N GLY A 118 16.11 -8.92 -7.05
CA GLY A 118 16.97 -9.85 -6.32
C GLY A 118 18.39 -9.81 -6.86
N SER A 119 19.10 -8.71 -6.63
CA SER A 119 20.51 -8.60 -7.04
C SER A 119 21.45 -9.24 -6.03
N ASP A 120 22.50 -9.85 -6.55
CA ASP A 120 23.61 -10.46 -5.85
C ASP A 120 24.66 -9.40 -5.43
N ARG A 121 24.71 -9.14 -4.12
CA ARG A 121 25.84 -8.54 -3.35
C ARG A 121 26.50 -7.27 -3.90
N SER A 122 25.73 -6.38 -4.54
CA SER A 122 26.19 -5.03 -4.90
C SER A 122 25.90 -4.02 -3.77
N SER A 123 26.53 -2.83 -3.78
CA SER A 123 26.19 -1.75 -2.81
C SER A 123 24.75 -1.27 -3.03
N ALA A 124 24.09 -0.71 -2.01
CA ALA A 124 22.70 -0.28 -2.10
C ALA A 124 22.44 0.67 -3.29
N GLU A 125 23.38 1.57 -3.59
CA GLU A 125 23.31 2.50 -4.72
C GLU A 125 23.35 1.76 -6.06
N ALA A 126 24.22 0.75 -6.19
CA ALA A 126 24.32 -0.07 -7.39
C ALA A 126 23.05 -0.93 -7.60
N ILE A 127 22.41 -1.40 -6.52
CA ILE A 127 21.13 -2.10 -6.59
C ILE A 127 20.04 -1.15 -7.11
N VAL A 128 19.89 0.03 -6.49
CA VAL A 128 18.87 1.02 -6.89
C VAL A 128 19.08 1.49 -8.33
N ALA A 129 20.32 1.72 -8.76
CA ALA A 129 20.63 2.16 -10.14
C ALA A 129 20.20 1.15 -11.23
N GLN A 130 20.08 -0.12 -10.88
CA GLN A 130 19.62 -1.19 -11.79
C GLN A 130 18.14 -1.52 -11.60
N ALA A 131 17.51 -1.02 -10.54
CA ALA A 131 16.16 -1.34 -10.18
C ALA A 131 15.17 -0.60 -11.09
N ARG A 132 14.04 -1.25 -11.39
CA ARG A 132 12.97 -0.62 -12.16
C ARG A 132 12.10 0.22 -11.24
N PHE A 133 11.99 1.51 -11.55
CA PHE A 133 11.12 2.43 -10.82
C PHE A 133 9.66 1.98 -10.87
N LEU A 134 8.96 2.16 -9.74
CA LEU A 134 7.54 1.81 -9.60
C LEU A 134 6.70 3.07 -9.36
N HIS A 135 6.93 3.75 -8.22
CA HIS A 135 6.23 4.97 -7.84
C HIS A 135 7.06 5.78 -6.84
N SER A 136 6.59 6.97 -6.48
CA SER A 136 7.14 7.78 -5.39
C SER A 136 6.10 8.05 -4.30
N ILE A 137 6.57 8.34 -3.08
CA ILE A 137 5.75 8.75 -1.94
C ILE A 137 6.16 10.16 -1.57
N GLU A 138 5.19 11.07 -1.40
CA GLU A 138 5.43 12.40 -0.86
C GLU A 138 5.10 12.39 0.65
N PRO A 139 6.07 12.33 1.58
CA PRO A 139 5.80 12.13 3.00
C PRO A 139 4.87 13.20 3.62
N SER A 140 4.96 14.43 3.12
CA SER A 140 4.18 15.57 3.64
C SER A 140 2.67 15.44 3.38
N SER A 141 2.30 14.92 2.22
CA SER A 141 0.90 14.72 1.81
C SER A 141 0.44 13.27 1.96
N LEU A 142 1.40 12.34 2.02
CA LEU A 142 1.24 10.89 1.89
C LEU A 142 0.48 10.46 0.63
N VAL A 143 0.64 11.24 -0.45
CA VAL A 143 0.18 10.84 -1.79
C VAL A 143 1.24 9.95 -2.43
N LEU A 144 0.79 8.86 -3.05
CA LEU A 144 1.62 8.04 -3.94
C LEU A 144 1.55 8.69 -5.33
N ALA A 145 2.68 9.18 -5.81
CA ALA A 145 2.81 9.98 -7.03
C ALA A 145 3.74 9.32 -8.04
N ASP A 146 3.78 9.88 -9.25
CA ASP A 146 4.74 9.53 -10.32
C ASP A 146 4.77 8.02 -10.59
N VAL A 147 3.66 7.47 -11.09
CA VAL A 147 3.58 6.04 -11.46
C VAL A 147 4.09 5.86 -12.89
N THR A 148 5.00 4.90 -13.08
CA THR A 148 5.43 4.54 -14.43
C THR A 148 4.31 3.79 -15.12
N VAL A 149 3.81 4.32 -16.23
CA VAL A 149 2.86 3.63 -17.09
C VAL A 149 3.60 3.29 -18.38
N ASP A 150 3.59 2.02 -18.78
CA ASP A 150 4.08 1.64 -20.11
C ASP A 150 3.30 2.43 -21.17
N ASP A 151 3.98 3.00 -22.16
CA ASP A 151 3.41 3.86 -23.24
C ASP A 151 2.17 3.26 -23.93
N ALA A 152 2.02 1.94 -23.87
CA ALA A 152 0.92 1.21 -24.47
C ALA A 152 -0.42 1.29 -23.70
N ASP A 153 -0.47 1.98 -22.55
CA ASP A 153 -1.70 2.38 -21.85
C ASP A 153 -1.58 3.83 -21.36
N ALA A 154 -1.21 4.75 -22.27
CA ALA A 154 -0.95 6.16 -21.95
C ALA A 154 -2.10 6.89 -21.22
N ASP A 155 -3.33 6.36 -21.28
CA ASP A 155 -4.50 6.90 -20.59
C ASP A 155 -4.73 6.28 -19.18
N ALA A 156 -3.93 5.29 -18.78
CA ALA A 156 -4.08 4.65 -17.49
C ALA A 156 -3.72 5.60 -16.35
N LYS A 157 -4.66 5.72 -15.40
CA LYS A 157 -4.48 6.50 -14.18
C LYS A 157 -4.23 5.56 -13.02
N TYR A 158 -3.11 5.79 -12.35
CA TYR A 158 -2.74 5.13 -11.12
C TYR A 158 -2.70 6.19 -10.03
N GLU A 159 -3.55 6.02 -9.03
CA GLU A 159 -3.62 6.91 -7.88
C GLU A 159 -3.40 6.07 -6.63
N GLY A 160 -2.63 6.59 -5.69
CA GLY A 160 -2.45 5.89 -4.44
C GLY A 160 -2.28 6.81 -3.25
N TYR A 161 -2.57 6.24 -2.08
CA TYR A 161 -2.59 6.95 -0.81
C TYR A 161 -1.89 6.11 0.24
N PHE A 162 -1.12 6.79 1.07
CA PHE A 162 -0.47 6.25 2.26
C PHE A 162 -1.13 6.91 3.47
N GLU A 163 -1.62 6.13 4.42
CA GLU A 163 -2.31 6.68 5.58
C GLU A 163 -1.69 6.13 6.86
N ILE A 164 -1.33 7.03 7.78
CA ILE A 164 -0.80 6.66 9.09
C ILE A 164 -1.67 7.27 10.16
N GLU A 165 -2.60 6.46 10.65
CA GLU A 165 -3.51 6.88 11.72
C GLU A 165 -2.95 6.61 13.11
N ARG A 166 -2.11 5.57 13.26
CA ARG A 166 -1.61 5.09 14.55
C ARG A 166 -0.11 4.81 14.50
N PRO A 167 0.59 4.80 15.65
CA PRO A 167 2.04 4.52 15.70
C PRO A 167 2.44 3.12 15.21
N ASN A 168 1.51 2.17 15.21
CA ASN A 168 1.76 0.77 14.91
C ASN A 168 0.93 0.24 13.73
N SER A 169 0.34 1.13 12.93
CA SER A 169 -0.41 0.71 11.75
C SER A 169 -0.43 1.77 10.67
N PHE A 170 -0.28 1.35 9.42
CA PHE A 170 -0.50 2.20 8.27
C PHE A 170 -1.23 1.44 7.17
N MET A 171 -1.81 2.19 6.24
CA MET A 171 -2.60 1.66 5.15
C MET A 171 -2.09 2.21 3.82
N LEU A 172 -2.08 1.36 2.80
CA LEU A 172 -1.83 1.75 1.41
C LEU A 172 -3.07 1.45 0.60
N THR A 173 -3.53 2.43 -0.16
CA THR A 173 -4.60 2.25 -1.14
C THR A 173 -4.05 2.56 -2.52
N TRP A 174 -4.34 1.70 -3.49
CA TRP A 174 -4.11 1.93 -4.91
C TRP A 174 -5.43 1.84 -5.66
N SER A 175 -5.63 2.77 -6.60
CA SER A 175 -6.70 2.76 -7.58
C SER A 175 -6.09 2.80 -8.97
N MET A 176 -6.51 1.88 -9.82
CA MET A 176 -6.04 1.72 -11.20
C MET A 176 -7.24 1.87 -12.11
N ALA A 177 -7.13 2.78 -13.07
CA ALA A 177 -8.13 3.01 -14.10
C ALA A 177 -7.44 3.12 -15.46
N GLY A 178 -7.31 2.00 -16.15
CA GLY A 178 -6.72 1.90 -17.48
C GLY A 178 -7.44 0.88 -18.35
N THR A 179 -7.11 0.86 -19.64
CA THR A 179 -7.75 -0.07 -20.59
C THR A 179 -7.32 -1.51 -20.36
N ARG A 180 -6.08 -1.71 -19.90
CA ARG A 180 -5.52 -3.03 -19.62
C ARG A 180 -5.86 -3.52 -18.23
N GLN A 181 -5.89 -2.62 -17.25
CA GLN A 181 -6.08 -2.94 -15.86
C GLN A 181 -6.96 -1.89 -15.18
N GLU A 182 -8.05 -2.35 -14.56
CA GLU A 182 -8.92 -1.52 -13.74
C GLU A 182 -9.20 -2.26 -12.42
N GLY A 183 -8.95 -1.60 -11.30
CA GLY A 183 -9.12 -2.22 -10.00
C GLY A 183 -8.62 -1.37 -8.84
N GLN A 184 -8.66 -1.96 -7.65
CA GLN A 184 -8.21 -1.35 -6.41
C GLN A 184 -7.45 -2.38 -5.57
N ILE A 185 -6.44 -1.89 -4.85
CA ILE A 185 -5.68 -2.66 -3.87
C ILE A 185 -5.70 -1.89 -2.57
N LEU A 186 -6.06 -2.57 -1.50
CA LEU A 186 -5.93 -2.08 -0.14
C LEU A 186 -4.92 -2.96 0.58
N SER A 187 -3.94 -2.36 1.23
CA SER A 187 -2.97 -3.06 2.06
C SER A 187 -2.97 -2.45 3.45
N LEU A 188 -3.17 -3.28 4.47
CA LEU A 188 -3.07 -2.89 5.87
C LEU A 188 -1.81 -3.49 6.47
N PHE A 189 -1.01 -2.64 7.09
CA PHE A 189 0.20 -3.00 7.79
C PHE A 189 -0.03 -2.76 9.28
N THR A 190 0.23 -3.78 10.09
CA THR A 190 0.18 -3.66 11.55
C THR A 190 1.49 -4.15 12.12
N ARG A 191 2.14 -3.35 12.97
CA ARG A 191 3.46 -3.67 13.50
C ARG A 191 3.39 -5.01 14.22
N GLN A 192 4.29 -5.93 13.86
CA GLN A 192 4.50 -7.12 14.69
C GLN A 192 5.25 -6.62 15.91
N SER A 193 4.52 -6.43 17.01
CA SER A 193 5.18 -6.17 18.27
C SER A 193 6.07 -7.36 18.61
N ASP A 194 7.28 -7.09 19.09
CA ASP A 194 8.15 -8.14 19.64
C ASP A 194 7.52 -8.79 20.90
N LYS A 195 6.48 -8.15 21.47
CA LYS A 195 5.49 -8.65 22.44
C LYS A 195 4.41 -7.59 22.63
N VAL A 196 3.15 -7.91 22.30
CA VAL A 196 1.99 -7.30 22.98
C VAL A 196 1.11 -8.48 23.39
N GLU A 197 1.29 -8.92 24.64
CA GLU A 197 0.33 -9.80 25.29
C GLU A 197 -0.99 -9.03 25.44
N GLY A 198 -2.09 -9.61 24.94
CA GLY A 198 -3.44 -9.16 25.29
C GLY A 198 -4.17 -8.27 24.28
N VAL A 199 -3.60 -7.94 23.11
CA VAL A 199 -4.39 -7.35 22.01
C VAL A 199 -4.91 -8.47 21.12
N ASP A 200 -6.21 -8.71 21.19
CA ASP A 200 -6.90 -9.67 20.35
C ASP A 200 -6.94 -9.16 18.90
N LEU A 201 -6.10 -9.72 18.04
CA LEU A 201 -6.05 -9.40 16.61
C LEU A 201 -7.19 -10.07 15.82
N ARG A 202 -8.02 -10.92 16.44
CA ARG A 202 -9.12 -11.62 15.78
C ARG A 202 -10.22 -10.67 15.31
N SER A 203 -10.31 -9.45 15.83
CA SER A 203 -11.33 -8.47 15.40
C SER A 203 -11.05 -7.81 14.05
N TRP A 204 -9.84 -7.92 13.46
CA TRP A 204 -9.53 -7.26 12.18
C TRP A 204 -9.85 -8.10 10.93
N GLU A 205 -9.94 -9.42 11.06
CA GLU A 205 -10.46 -10.29 9.99
C GLU A 205 -11.93 -9.97 9.69
N GLU A 206 -12.65 -9.40 10.67
CA GLU A 206 -14.02 -8.90 10.53
C GLU A 206 -14.06 -7.45 9.97
N LEU A 207 -13.08 -6.59 10.32
CA LEU A 207 -13.00 -5.17 9.91
C LEU A 207 -12.59 -4.94 8.43
N ILE A 208 -12.11 -5.97 7.70
CA ILE A 208 -11.99 -5.90 6.24
C ILE A 208 -13.08 -6.75 5.59
N GLN A 209 -14.34 -6.39 5.87
CA GLN A 209 -15.38 -6.55 4.85
C GLN A 209 -15.17 -5.47 3.80
N ALA A 210 -14.15 -5.70 2.96
CA ALA A 210 -14.01 -5.02 1.70
C ALA A 210 -15.16 -5.49 0.79
N GLU A 211 -16.31 -4.82 0.88
CA GLU A 211 -17.39 -5.03 -0.08
C GLU A 211 -17.19 -4.09 -1.26
N VAL A 212 -17.25 -4.65 -2.45
CA VAL A 212 -17.31 -3.88 -3.69
C VAL A 212 -18.76 -3.53 -3.90
N ARG A 213 -19.21 -2.41 -3.33
CA ARG A 213 -20.56 -1.92 -3.55
C ARG A 213 -20.50 -0.77 -4.55
N ASP A 214 -21.22 -0.93 -5.66
CA ASP A 214 -21.24 0.02 -6.78
C ASP A 214 -19.86 0.27 -7.41
N GLY A 215 -18.99 -0.75 -7.42
CA GLY A 215 -17.65 -0.66 -8.01
C GLY A 215 -16.64 0.15 -7.20
N ARG A 216 -16.92 0.40 -5.91
CA ARG A 216 -16.00 1.03 -4.96
C ARG A 216 -15.69 0.07 -3.82
N LEU A 217 -14.42 -0.06 -3.46
CA LEU A 217 -14.02 -0.72 -2.23
C LEU A 217 -14.50 0.14 -1.05
N LYS A 218 -15.44 -0.38 -0.26
CA LYS A 218 -15.81 0.22 1.02
C LYS A 218 -15.21 -0.61 2.14
N ILE A 219 -14.52 0.07 3.06
CA ILE A 219 -14.02 -0.53 4.28
C ILE A 219 -15.08 -0.25 5.34
N TYR A 220 -15.72 -1.31 5.83
CA TYR A 220 -16.66 -1.21 6.93
C TYR A 220 -15.98 -1.68 8.20
N PRO A 221 -16.06 -0.94 9.32
CA PRO A 221 -15.84 -1.59 10.59
C PRO A 221 -16.91 -2.69 10.74
N SER A 222 -16.50 -3.92 11.06
CA SER A 222 -17.42 -4.94 11.53
C SER A 222 -18.24 -4.41 12.71
N GLU A 223 -19.55 -4.64 12.64
CA GLU A 223 -20.46 -4.44 13.78
C GLU A 223 -20.14 -5.41 14.93
#